data_AF-A0A7S0VP70-F1
#
_entry.id   AF-A0A7S0VP70-F1
#
_cell.length_a   1.000
_cell.length_b   1.000
_cell.length_c   1.000
_cell.angle_alpha   90.00
_cell.angle_beta   90.00
_cell.angle_gamma   90.00
#
_symmetry.space_group_name_H-M   'P 1'
#
loop_
_entity.id
_entity.type
_entity.pdbx_description
1 polymer ?
#
loop_
_entity_poly.entity_id
_entity_poly.type
_entity_poly.pdbx_seq_one_letter_code
_entity_poly.pdbx_strand_id
1 'polypeptide(L)'
;ILNVASKRDPAKLTTKVDLIRLQVTDGDEAVLTEAMEAISSCDDVQSVSNSKSNLRHADLTDINVDELGTEGKDLVLAADVGQPTEIFAAGSGLAVMYVCRREDGAEALPSRDDLKSRLKDQELSMISERELRDMRREATIIYR
;
A
#
# COMPACT_ATOMS: atom_id res chain seq x y z
N ILE A 1 -31.87 19.82 -2.07
CA ILE A 1 -31.49 18.59 -1.34
C ILE A 1 -30.19 18.06 -1.92
N LEU A 2 -29.05 18.38 -1.32
CA LEU A 2 -27.83 17.60 -1.51
C LEU A 2 -27.11 17.55 -0.16
N ASN A 3 -27.44 16.52 0.61
CA ASN A 3 -26.70 16.10 1.78
C ASN A 3 -25.44 15.40 1.26
N VAL A 4 -24.26 16.00 1.45
CA VAL A 4 -23.03 15.23 1.54
C VAL A 4 -22.34 15.71 2.80
N ALA A 5 -22.83 15.15 3.91
CA ALA A 5 -22.07 15.12 5.15
C ALA A 5 -20.68 14.59 4.80
N SER A 6 -19.67 15.42 5.03
CA SER A 6 -18.27 15.06 5.04
C SER A 6 -18.09 13.92 6.03
N LYS A 7 -18.28 12.68 5.55
CA LYS A 7 -17.78 11.50 6.23
C LYS A 7 -16.28 11.69 6.30
N ARG A 8 -15.79 12.02 7.49
CA ARG A 8 -14.40 11.76 7.84
C ARG A 8 -14.23 10.27 7.62
N ASP A 9 -13.62 9.88 6.51
CA ASP A 9 -13.05 8.55 6.44
C ASP A 9 -12.01 8.51 7.57
N PRO A 10 -12.12 7.56 8.52
CA PRO A 10 -11.10 7.40 9.54
C PRO A 10 -9.77 7.25 8.81
N ALA A 11 -8.69 7.85 9.33
CA ALA A 11 -7.35 7.57 8.86
C ALA A 11 -7.25 6.04 8.79
N LYS A 12 -7.20 5.49 7.57
CA LYS A 12 -7.21 4.05 7.40
C LYS A 12 -5.97 3.57 8.12
N LEU A 13 -6.17 2.75 9.14
CA LEU A 13 -5.11 1.96 9.74
C LEU A 13 -4.56 1.11 8.61
N THR A 14 -3.38 1.47 8.11
CA THR A 14 -2.72 0.74 7.04
C THR A 14 -1.70 -0.17 7.66
N THR A 15 -1.61 -1.41 7.15
CA THR A 15 -0.51 -2.30 7.53
C THR A 15 0.66 -2.01 6.61
N LYS A 16 1.78 -1.61 7.22
CA LYS A 16 3.07 -1.41 6.54
C LYS A 16 3.90 -2.68 6.65
N VAL A 17 4.57 -3.05 5.58
CA VAL A 17 5.43 -4.24 5.54
C VAL A 17 6.76 -3.93 4.88
N ASP A 18 7.83 -4.52 5.44
CA ASP A 18 9.09 -4.68 4.73
C ASP A 18 9.19 -6.10 4.22
N LEU A 19 9.43 -6.23 2.92
CA LEU A 19 9.51 -7.49 2.22
C LEU A 19 10.85 -7.60 1.49
N ILE A 20 11.38 -8.81 1.40
CA ILE A 20 12.46 -9.11 0.46
C ILE A 20 11.91 -10.15 -0.51
N ARG A 21 11.81 -9.77 -1.79
CA ARG A 21 11.38 -10.70 -2.84
C ARG A 21 12.60 -11.42 -3.38
N LEU A 22 12.61 -12.74 -3.30
CA LEU A 22 13.57 -13.60 -3.99
C LEU A 22 12.89 -14.21 -5.21
N GLN A 23 13.51 -14.08 -6.38
CA GLN A 23 12.98 -14.61 -7.63
C GLN A 23 14.06 -15.35 -8.42
N VAL A 24 13.64 -16.38 -9.15
CA VAL A 24 14.48 -17.16 -10.05
C VAL A 24 14.18 -16.76 -11.50
N THR A 25 15.22 -16.46 -12.30
CA THR A 25 15.04 -15.89 -13.65
C THR A 25 14.82 -16.91 -14.76
N ASP A 26 15.19 -18.17 -14.54
CA ASP A 26 15.08 -19.27 -15.52
C ASP A 26 13.87 -20.18 -15.26
N GLY A 27 13.07 -19.89 -14.22
CA GLY A 27 11.88 -20.66 -13.86
C GLY A 27 12.18 -21.99 -13.17
N ASP A 28 13.43 -22.23 -12.75
CA ASP A 28 13.80 -23.46 -12.05
C ASP A 28 13.33 -23.42 -10.58
N GLU A 29 12.22 -24.10 -10.32
CA GLU A 29 11.63 -24.21 -8.98
C GLU A 29 12.56 -24.91 -7.99
N ALA A 30 13.36 -25.89 -8.43
CA ALA A 30 14.24 -26.63 -7.54
C ALA A 30 15.33 -25.72 -6.95
N VAL A 31 15.85 -24.80 -7.77
CA VAL A 31 16.82 -23.79 -7.33
C VAL A 31 16.21 -22.85 -6.29
N LEU A 32 14.94 -22.46 -6.49
CA LEU A 32 14.24 -21.57 -5.57
C LEU A 32 13.98 -22.27 -4.22
N THR A 33 13.52 -23.51 -4.24
CA THR A 33 13.28 -24.30 -3.03
C THR A 33 14.56 -24.57 -2.24
N GLU A 34 15.66 -24.92 -2.92
CA GLU A 34 16.97 -25.08 -2.27
C GLU A 34 17.44 -23.76 -1.63
N ALA A 35 17.20 -22.63 -2.30
CA ALA A 35 17.51 -21.33 -1.73
C ALA A 35 16.65 -21.02 -0.50
N MET A 36 15.38 -21.40 -0.49
CA MET A 36 14.49 -21.24 0.66
C MET A 36 14.96 -22.07 1.86
N GLU A 37 15.45 -23.30 1.64
CA GLU A 37 15.99 -24.14 2.72
C GLU A 37 17.27 -23.56 3.33
N ALA A 38 18.06 -22.82 2.54
CA ALA A 38 19.28 -22.15 3.00
C ALA A 38 19.01 -20.83 3.75
N ILE A 39 17.81 -20.25 3.62
CA ILE A 39 17.45 -18.96 4.22
C ILE A 39 16.73 -19.21 5.54
N SER A 40 17.38 -18.82 6.64
CA SER A 40 16.79 -18.92 7.98
C SER A 40 16.22 -17.60 8.49
N SER A 41 16.73 -16.49 7.94
CA SER A 41 16.37 -15.12 8.31
C SER A 41 16.35 -14.22 7.07
N CYS A 42 15.65 -13.08 7.16
CA CYS A 42 15.62 -12.10 6.06
C CYS A 42 17.02 -11.62 5.64
N ASP A 43 17.96 -11.55 6.57
CA ASP A 43 19.33 -11.11 6.30
C ASP A 43 20.09 -12.11 5.40
N ASP A 44 19.71 -13.39 5.45
CA ASP A 44 20.34 -14.44 4.65
C ASP A 44 19.95 -14.32 3.17
N VAL A 45 18.79 -13.74 2.85
CA VAL A 45 18.23 -13.70 1.48
C VAL A 45 19.20 -13.06 0.50
N GLN A 46 19.83 -11.95 0.90
CA GLN A 46 20.82 -11.26 0.07
C GLN A 46 22.04 -12.15 -0.20
N SER A 47 22.56 -12.81 0.84
CA SER A 47 23.73 -13.69 0.73
C SER A 47 23.46 -14.90 -0.18
N VAL A 48 22.29 -15.53 -0.01
CA VAL A 48 21.86 -16.68 -0.80
C VAL A 48 21.57 -16.28 -2.25
N SER A 49 20.93 -15.13 -2.47
CA SER A 49 20.73 -14.59 -3.83
C SER A 49 22.05 -14.33 -4.55
N ASN A 50 23.09 -13.92 -3.84
CA ASN A 50 24.41 -13.66 -4.44
C ASN A 50 25.19 -14.96 -4.73
N SER A 51 24.80 -16.08 -4.12
CA SER A 51 25.47 -17.37 -4.33
C SER A 51 25.21 -17.98 -5.71
N LYS A 52 24.08 -17.63 -6.36
CA LYS A 52 23.67 -18.15 -7.67
C LYS A 52 23.36 -17.03 -8.66
N SER A 53 23.80 -17.17 -9.91
CA SER A 53 23.67 -16.13 -10.92
C SER A 53 22.24 -15.91 -11.44
N ASN A 54 21.37 -16.91 -11.28
CA ASN A 54 19.96 -16.91 -11.70
C ASN A 54 18.98 -16.48 -10.58
N LEU A 55 19.47 -16.21 -9.37
CA LEU A 55 18.67 -15.65 -8.28
C LEU A 55 18.77 -14.13 -8.25
N ARG A 56 17.65 -13.47 -8.01
CA ARG A 56 17.58 -12.02 -7.82
C ARG A 56 16.76 -11.73 -6.58
N HIS A 57 17.31 -10.91 -5.69
CA HIS A 57 16.55 -10.32 -4.60
C HIS A 57 16.13 -8.89 -4.96
N ALA A 58 15.03 -8.44 -4.37
CA ALA A 58 14.60 -7.06 -4.40
C ALA A 58 14.03 -6.68 -3.04
N ASP A 59 14.60 -5.64 -2.43
CA ASP A 59 14.16 -5.12 -1.15
C ASP A 59 12.99 -4.14 -1.37
N LEU A 60 11.91 -4.37 -0.63
CA LEU A 60 10.67 -3.61 -0.67
C LEU A 60 10.43 -3.09 0.75
N THR A 61 10.75 -1.82 0.99
CA THR A 61 10.65 -1.22 2.33
C THR A 61 9.48 -0.26 2.42
N ASP A 62 8.82 -0.26 3.58
CA ASP A 62 7.68 0.60 3.91
C ASP A 62 6.51 0.51 2.91
N ILE A 63 6.26 -0.69 2.37
CA ILE A 63 5.16 -0.92 1.43
C ILE A 63 3.86 -1.01 2.20
N ASN A 64 2.81 -0.33 1.72
CA ASN A 64 1.47 -0.57 2.23
C ASN A 64 0.96 -1.90 1.66
N VAL A 65 0.48 -2.79 2.52
CA VAL A 65 -0.04 -4.10 2.09
C VAL A 65 -1.14 -3.98 1.04
N ASP A 66 -1.91 -2.88 1.04
CA ASP A 66 -2.95 -2.62 0.05
C ASP A 66 -2.39 -2.32 -1.37
N GLU A 67 -1.13 -1.90 -1.48
CA GLU A 67 -0.46 -1.63 -2.76
C GLU A 67 -0.01 -2.90 -3.49
N LEU A 68 0.06 -4.03 -2.78
CA LEU A 68 0.43 -5.34 -3.33
C LEU A 68 -0.68 -5.98 -4.18
N GLY A 69 -1.90 -5.41 -4.16
CA GLY A 69 -3.09 -6.04 -4.71
C GLY A 69 -3.64 -7.13 -3.78
N THR A 70 -4.81 -7.69 -4.12
CA THR A 70 -5.52 -8.64 -3.26
C THR A 70 -4.74 -9.93 -3.04
N GLU A 71 -4.19 -10.49 -4.11
CA GLU A 71 -3.45 -11.77 -4.05
C GLU A 71 -2.15 -11.65 -3.25
N GLY A 72 -1.34 -10.63 -3.53
CA GLY A 72 -0.09 -10.38 -2.79
C GLY A 72 -0.35 -10.04 -1.31
N LYS A 73 -1.44 -9.30 -1.03
CA LYS A 73 -1.88 -9.03 0.34
C LYS A 73 -2.22 -10.31 1.09
N ASP A 74 -3.02 -11.20 0.49
CA ASP A 74 -3.44 -12.45 1.14
C ASP A 74 -2.23 -13.36 1.41
N LEU A 75 -1.29 -13.46 0.47
CA LEU A 75 -0.03 -14.20 0.64
C LEU A 75 0.82 -13.65 1.79
N VAL A 76 1.04 -12.33 1.80
CA VAL A 76 1.84 -11.69 2.85
C VAL A 76 1.16 -11.83 4.19
N LEU A 77 -0.15 -11.59 4.30
CA LEU A 77 -0.89 -11.69 5.55
C LEU A 77 -0.96 -13.12 6.10
N ALA A 78 -0.97 -14.13 5.22
CA ALA A 78 -0.92 -15.53 5.61
C ALA A 78 0.45 -15.96 6.16
N ALA A 79 1.54 -15.32 5.71
CA ALA A 79 2.88 -15.58 6.22
C ALA A 79 3.15 -14.85 7.54
N ASP A 80 3.91 -15.49 8.43
CA ASP A 80 4.41 -14.89 9.66
C ASP A 80 5.64 -14.00 9.40
N VAL A 81 5.92 -13.07 10.32
CA VAL A 81 7.13 -12.26 10.27
C VAL A 81 8.36 -13.17 10.44
N GLY A 82 9.32 -13.03 9.52
CA GLY A 82 10.51 -13.85 9.41
C GLY A 82 10.34 -15.10 8.54
N GLN A 83 9.14 -15.35 7.99
CA GLN A 83 8.86 -16.51 7.14
C GLN A 83 8.68 -16.12 5.66
N PRO A 84 8.98 -17.05 4.74
CA PRO A 84 8.61 -16.91 3.34
C PRO A 84 7.11 -17.11 3.13
N THR A 85 6.56 -16.45 2.11
CA THR A 85 5.25 -16.78 1.55
C THR A 85 5.31 -18.08 0.74
N GLU A 86 4.15 -18.52 0.25
CA GLU A 86 4.10 -19.53 -0.81
C GLU A 86 4.81 -19.02 -2.08
N ILE A 87 5.31 -19.96 -2.88
CA ILE A 87 5.90 -19.65 -4.19
C ILE A 87 4.78 -19.22 -5.12
N PHE A 88 4.94 -18.08 -5.77
CA PHE A 88 3.99 -17.56 -6.74
C PHE A 88 4.69 -17.18 -8.05
N ALA A 89 3.90 -17.13 -9.12
CA ALA A 89 4.39 -16.71 -10.44
C ALA A 89 4.58 -15.18 -10.46
N ALA A 90 5.80 -14.73 -10.74
CA ALA A 90 6.14 -13.32 -10.85
C ALA A 90 6.75 -13.01 -12.22
N GLY A 91 5.91 -12.54 -13.14
CA GLY A 91 6.33 -12.16 -14.48
C GLY A 91 6.88 -13.35 -15.28
N SER A 92 8.20 -13.39 -15.47
CA SER A 92 8.89 -14.42 -16.25
C SER A 92 9.48 -15.58 -15.44
N GLY A 93 9.22 -15.64 -14.12
CA GLY A 93 9.78 -16.65 -13.25
C GLY A 93 8.94 -16.92 -12.01
N LEU A 94 9.51 -17.70 -11.09
CA LEU A 94 8.91 -18.00 -9.79
C LEU A 94 9.54 -17.09 -8.74
N ALA A 95 8.75 -16.66 -7.77
CA ALA A 95 9.20 -15.81 -6.69
C ALA A 95 8.58 -16.20 -5.36
N VAL A 96 9.26 -15.79 -4.30
CA VAL A 96 8.83 -15.85 -2.91
C VAL A 96 9.07 -14.50 -2.26
N MET A 97 8.21 -14.11 -1.32
CA MET A 97 8.41 -12.91 -0.50
C MET A 97 8.72 -13.32 0.93
N TYR A 98 9.77 -12.75 1.51
CA TYR A 98 10.06 -12.86 2.94
C TYR A 98 9.48 -11.66 3.66
N VAL A 99 8.70 -11.88 4.71
CA VAL A 99 8.12 -10.80 5.51
C VAL A 99 9.10 -10.42 6.62
N CYS A 100 9.83 -9.31 6.47
CA CYS A 100 10.89 -8.95 7.42
C CYS A 100 10.38 -8.08 8.57
N ARG A 101 9.39 -7.21 8.28
CA ARG A 101 8.72 -6.39 9.28
C ARG A 101 7.25 -6.25 8.90
N ARG A 102 6.37 -6.27 9.90
CA ARG A 102 4.95 -5.94 9.75
C ARG A 102 4.57 -4.98 10.87
N GLU A 103 4.03 -3.83 10.49
CA GLU A 103 3.48 -2.84 11.40
C GLU A 103 2.00 -2.68 11.10
N ASP A 104 1.18 -3.31 11.92
CA ASP A 104 -0.26 -3.20 11.85
C ASP A 104 -0.73 -1.88 12.48
N GLY A 105 -1.60 -1.18 11.76
CA GLY A 105 -2.19 0.06 12.25
C GLY A 105 -1.26 1.27 12.22
N ALA A 106 -0.29 1.29 11.30
CA ALA A 106 0.42 2.51 10.99
C ALA A 106 -0.58 3.58 10.51
N GLU A 107 -0.55 4.75 11.14
CA GLU A 107 -1.40 5.87 10.76
C GLU A 107 -0.96 6.36 9.37
N ALA A 108 -1.80 6.13 8.36
CA ALA A 108 -1.54 6.63 7.02
C ALA A 108 -1.59 8.17 7.05
N LEU A 109 -0.41 8.79 7.10
CA LEU A 109 -0.31 10.25 6.99
C LEU A 109 -0.87 10.66 5.62
N PRO A 110 -1.86 11.57 5.56
CA PRO A 110 -2.44 11.99 4.30
C PRO A 110 -1.36 12.58 3.39
N SER A 111 -1.43 12.26 2.09
CA SER A 111 -0.44 12.77 1.14
C SER A 111 -0.58 14.30 1.00
N ARG A 112 0.49 14.96 0.52
CA ARG A 112 0.46 16.42 0.27
C ARG A 112 -0.65 16.81 -0.71
N ASP A 113 -0.94 15.95 -1.69
CA ASP A 113 -1.99 16.19 -2.69
C ASP A 113 -3.38 16.06 -2.07
N ASP A 114 -3.60 15.10 -1.17
CA ASP A 114 -4.86 14.97 -0.43
C ASP A 114 -5.11 16.19 0.46
N LEU A 115 -4.06 16.68 1.14
CA LEU A 115 -4.15 17.91 1.94
C LEU A 115 -4.48 19.12 1.08
N LYS A 116 -3.83 19.26 -0.08
CA LYS A 116 -4.10 20.35 -1.01
C LYS A 116 -5.52 20.32 -1.55
N SER A 117 -6.04 19.14 -1.90
CA SER A 117 -7.43 19.01 -2.36
C SER A 117 -8.40 19.44 -1.27
N ARG A 118 -8.20 18.98 -0.02
CA ARG A 118 -9.06 19.35 1.11
C ARG A 118 -9.09 20.85 1.37
N LEU A 119 -7.92 21.50 1.36
CA LEU A 119 -7.83 22.97 1.53
C LEU A 119 -8.53 23.71 0.40
N LYS A 120 -8.38 23.23 -0.84
CA LYS A 120 -9.03 23.82 -2.01
C LYS A 120 -10.55 23.65 -1.97
N ASP A 121 -11.04 22.48 -1.59
CA ASP A 121 -12.48 22.21 -1.45
C ASP A 121 -13.09 23.06 -0.34
N GLN A 122 -12.39 23.24 0.77
CA GLN A 122 -12.81 24.11 1.86
C GLN A 122 -12.88 25.58 1.43
N GLU A 123 -11.90 26.05 0.66
CA GLU A 123 -11.90 27.40 0.08
C GLU A 123 -13.09 27.59 -0.87
N LEU A 124 -13.33 26.65 -1.79
CA LEU A 124 -14.45 26.69 -2.73
C LEU A 124 -15.80 26.67 -2.01
N SER A 125 -15.94 25.86 -0.95
CA SER A 125 -17.15 25.82 -0.13
C SER A 125 -17.42 27.19 0.50
N MET A 126 -16.40 27.83 1.10
CA MET A 126 -16.54 29.14 1.72
C MET A 126 -16.93 30.24 0.71
N ILE A 127 -16.38 30.19 -0.50
CA ILE A 127 -16.73 31.12 -1.58
C ILE A 127 -18.19 30.90 -2.00
N SER A 128 -18.59 29.65 -2.23
CA SER A 128 -19.96 29.31 -2.65
C SER A 128 -21.01 29.74 -1.62
N GLU A 129 -20.73 29.56 -0.33
CA GLU A 129 -21.61 29.99 0.75
C GLU A 129 -21.75 31.50 0.83
N ARG A 130 -20.63 32.24 0.66
CA ARG A 130 -20.63 33.70 0.60
C ARG A 130 -21.50 34.18 -0.56
N GLU A 131 -21.30 33.62 -1.73
CA GLU A 131 -22.00 34.04 -2.93
C GLU A 131 -23.51 33.74 -2.84
N LEU A 132 -23.89 32.56 -2.36
CA LEU A 132 -25.30 32.25 -2.08
C LEU A 132 -25.92 33.20 -1.04
N ARG A 133 -25.16 33.61 -0.02
CA ARG A 133 -25.62 34.58 0.97
C ARG A 133 -25.85 35.95 0.35
N ASP A 134 -24.96 36.37 -0.53
CA ASP A 134 -25.05 37.67 -1.18
C ASP A 134 -26.22 37.68 -2.20
N MET A 135 -26.40 36.62 -2.99
CA MET A 135 -27.57 36.44 -3.86
C MET A 135 -28.91 36.47 -3.08
N ARG A 136 -28.95 35.87 -1.89
CA ARG A 136 -30.15 35.90 -1.02
C ARG A 136 -30.45 37.29 -0.45
N ARG A 137 -29.44 38.15 -0.27
CA ARG A 137 -29.63 39.53 0.20
C ARG A 137 -30.15 40.43 -0.91
N GLU A 138 -29.69 40.22 -2.14
CA GLU A 138 -30.12 41.00 -3.30
C GLU A 138 -31.51 40.59 -3.80
N ALA A 139 -31.88 39.31 -3.64
CA ALA A 139 -33.20 38.84 -3.98
C ALA A 139 -34.25 39.47 -3.04
N THR A 140 -35.05 40.40 -3.56
CA THR A 140 -36.26 40.88 -2.87
C THR A 140 -37.25 39.71 -2.72
N ILE A 141 -37.33 39.12 -1.53
CA ILE A 141 -38.28 38.03 -1.24
C ILE A 141 -39.64 38.65 -0.90
N ILE A 142 -40.60 38.54 -1.81
CA ILE A 142 -42.00 38.92 -1.56
C ILE A 142 -42.75 37.66 -1.14
N TYR A 143 -43.12 37.57 0.14
CA TYR A 143 -44.11 36.59 0.62
C TYR A 143 -45.52 37.15 0.36
N ARG A 144 -46.36 36.38 -0.34
CA ARG A 144 -47.80 36.67 -0.50
C ARG A 144 -48.60 35.79 0.44
#